data_AF-A0A023AY42-F1
#
_entry.id   AF-A0A023AY42-F1
#
_cell.length_a   1.000
_cell.length_b   1.000
_cell.length_c   1.000
_cell.angle_alpha   90.00
_cell.angle_beta   90.00
_cell.angle_gamma   90.00
#
_symmetry.space_group_name_H-M   'P 1'
#
loop_
_entity.id
_entity.type
_entity.pdbx_description
1 polymer ?
#
loop_
_entity_poly.entity_id
_entity_poly.type
_entity_poly.pdbx_seq_one_letter_code
_entity_poly.pdbx_strand_id
1 'polypeptide(L)'
;MAGCVRFGFGDSDSITPRLFLAVALQTVDQLMEKQSTLFSTEQIQLLSHDVHPTVRVDFEGATKYKDFYEANVEPDRVNWARHTLLMLAEDGQLEGPSIAPLKTSMGSMCQLRDALLESYKTLEPSGNYKSLFWKGVCRPMLWTNTKGRLMAASDAVVRKRGYVCSRCELGGVVSLPAWNSVINTATQDRYGWRGIPWRDFMPEDLRLPLREWVARGGEFTPRGQWPTGNDMRFVWPQEIEHAKGRIQTEAKKQGVKCDEYPWEATFMPRDESIRCSGDRAKDGIYATMLNYLRVWRVANLGDLIKSYRFSIDVIHPLEMDARRLIYQSKESGDNYYIGSYAQTYVVLEGADSAEASRLRLATVPYCLIAKDSKDASARQKAFWKQVRIDAGCDVYK
;
A
#
# COMPACT_ATOMS: atom_id res chain seq x y z
N MET A 1 -8.25 18.65 -0.40
CA MET A 1 -7.49 18.85 -1.67
C MET A 1 -7.66 17.67 -2.64
N ALA A 2 -7.39 17.85 -3.94
CA ALA A 2 -7.39 16.75 -4.91
C ALA A 2 -6.26 15.73 -4.65
N GLY A 3 -6.51 14.44 -4.86
CA GLY A 3 -5.51 13.38 -4.63
C GLY A 3 -5.09 13.18 -3.16
N CYS A 4 -5.86 13.73 -2.21
CA CYS A 4 -5.63 13.66 -0.78
C CYS A 4 -6.84 13.05 -0.06
N VAL A 5 -6.61 12.28 1.01
CA VAL A 5 -7.65 11.70 1.89
C VAL A 5 -7.53 12.29 3.29
N ARG A 6 -8.66 12.54 3.96
CA ARG A 6 -8.69 13.08 5.34
C ARG A 6 -8.15 12.06 6.34
N PHE A 7 -7.47 12.52 7.38
CA PHE A 7 -6.92 11.65 8.41
C PHE A 7 -7.90 11.45 9.59
N GLY A 8 -8.90 10.56 9.43
CA GLY A 8 -9.84 10.16 10.50
C GLY A 8 -9.59 8.75 11.08
N PHE A 9 -10.38 8.36 12.08
CA PHE A 9 -10.37 7.04 12.71
C PHE A 9 -11.80 6.50 12.83
N GLY A 10 -12.01 5.19 12.72
CA GLY A 10 -13.26 4.56 13.14
C GLY A 10 -13.24 4.20 14.64
N ASP A 11 -14.40 3.90 15.22
CA ASP A 11 -14.62 3.65 16.67
C ASP A 11 -13.70 2.60 17.34
N SER A 12 -13.01 1.77 16.54
CA SER A 12 -12.09 0.71 17.00
C SER A 12 -10.68 0.81 16.42
N ASP A 13 -10.37 1.89 15.71
CA ASP A 13 -9.03 2.13 15.17
C ASP A 13 -8.09 2.69 16.26
N SER A 14 -6.79 2.43 16.08
CA SER A 14 -5.74 3.02 16.90
C SER A 14 -4.53 3.36 16.04
N ILE A 15 -3.84 4.45 16.41
CA ILE A 15 -2.60 4.91 15.79
C ILE A 15 -1.41 4.50 16.65
N THR A 16 -0.29 4.09 16.04
CA THR A 16 0.94 3.95 16.84
C THR A 16 1.55 5.30 17.18
N PRO A 17 2.26 5.39 18.33
CA PRO A 17 3.14 6.52 18.66
C PRO A 17 3.98 7.03 17.49
N ARG A 18 4.55 6.09 16.71
CA ARG A 18 5.49 6.39 15.62
C ARG A 18 4.81 7.08 14.44
N LEU A 19 3.67 6.55 13.99
CA LEU A 19 2.95 7.14 12.86
C LEU A 19 2.38 8.50 13.26
N PHE A 20 1.78 8.59 14.45
CA PHE A 20 1.26 9.84 14.98
C PHE A 20 2.33 10.94 14.98
N LEU A 21 3.51 10.65 15.56
CA LEU A 21 4.61 11.61 15.61
C LEU A 21 5.13 11.97 14.20
N ALA A 22 5.14 11.05 13.25
CA ALA A 22 5.51 11.36 11.87
C ALA A 22 4.51 12.31 11.18
N VAL A 23 3.20 12.07 11.37
CA VAL A 23 2.13 12.95 10.88
C VAL A 23 2.21 14.32 11.55
N ALA A 24 2.37 14.37 12.87
CA ALA A 24 2.51 15.61 13.64
C ALA A 24 3.72 16.44 13.18
N LEU A 25 4.89 15.81 13.00
CA LEU A 25 6.10 16.49 12.53
C LEU A 25 5.96 17.04 11.11
N GLN A 26 5.38 16.29 10.17
CA GLN A 26 5.12 16.80 8.82
C GLN A 26 4.05 17.90 8.78
N THR A 27 3.12 17.89 9.74
CA THR A 27 2.10 18.93 9.92
C THR A 27 2.74 20.23 10.44
N VAL A 28 3.55 20.14 11.50
CA VAL A 28 4.26 21.29 12.08
C VAL A 28 5.26 21.90 11.09
N ASP A 29 6.00 21.08 10.32
CA ASP A 29 6.84 21.56 9.22
C ASP A 29 6.06 22.47 8.24
N GLN A 30 4.86 22.06 7.83
CA GLN A 30 4.02 22.82 6.90
C GLN A 30 3.43 24.09 7.54
N LEU A 31 3.07 24.04 8.82
CA LEU A 31 2.61 25.21 9.58
C LEU A 31 3.72 26.26 9.74
N MET A 32 4.96 25.82 9.95
CA MET A 32 6.14 26.70 10.00
C MET A 32 6.42 27.33 8.63
N GLU A 33 6.36 26.55 7.55
CA GLU A 33 6.58 27.05 6.19
C GLU A 33 5.52 28.08 5.75
N LYS A 34 4.24 27.81 6.04
CA LYS A 34 3.11 28.67 5.61
C LYS A 34 2.68 29.71 6.63
N GLN A 35 3.23 29.68 7.85
CA GLN A 35 2.87 30.58 8.96
C GLN A 35 1.36 30.61 9.29
N SER A 36 0.65 29.50 9.04
CA SER A 36 -0.81 29.41 9.14
C SER A 36 -1.28 28.69 10.43
N THR A 37 -2.60 28.56 10.61
CA THR A 37 -3.24 27.99 11.81
C THR A 37 -3.80 26.60 11.53
N LEU A 38 -3.55 25.66 12.44
CA LEU A 38 -4.19 24.35 12.48
C LEU A 38 -5.20 24.33 13.62
N PHE A 39 -6.48 24.31 13.29
CA PHE A 39 -7.61 24.38 14.22
C PHE A 39 -8.60 23.20 14.06
N SER A 40 -8.46 22.39 13.00
CA SER A 40 -9.28 21.20 12.75
C SER A 40 -8.45 20.02 12.29
N THR A 41 -8.76 18.82 12.78
CA THR A 41 -8.13 17.56 12.35
C THR A 41 -8.40 17.26 10.88
N GLU A 42 -9.50 17.76 10.32
CA GLU A 42 -9.84 17.61 8.89
C GLU A 42 -8.90 18.36 7.94
N GLN A 43 -8.16 19.37 8.44
CA GLN A 43 -7.09 20.02 7.67
C GLN A 43 -5.93 19.05 7.41
N ILE A 44 -5.73 18.04 8.24
CA ILE A 44 -4.65 17.05 8.10
C ILE A 44 -5.11 15.98 7.10
N GLN A 45 -4.55 16.04 5.90
CA GLN A 45 -4.83 15.10 4.81
C GLN A 45 -3.55 14.33 4.45
N LEU A 46 -3.68 13.15 3.85
CA LEU A 46 -2.56 12.35 3.34
C LEU A 46 -2.68 12.18 1.83
N LEU A 47 -1.55 12.14 1.11
CA LEU A 47 -1.54 11.81 -0.33
C LEU A 47 -2.02 10.36 -0.54
N SER A 48 -3.14 10.18 -1.24
CA SER A 48 -3.80 8.86 -1.38
C SER A 48 -3.01 7.84 -2.21
N HIS A 49 -2.10 8.33 -3.05
CA HIS A 49 -1.34 7.53 -4.02
C HIS A 49 0.10 7.24 -3.56
N ASP A 50 0.57 7.83 -2.46
CA ASP A 50 1.92 7.63 -1.95
C ASP A 50 2.02 6.30 -1.16
N VAL A 51 3.22 5.69 -1.15
CA VAL A 51 3.56 4.53 -0.32
C VAL A 51 3.87 4.97 1.12
N HIS A 52 4.15 6.26 1.32
CA HIS A 52 4.42 6.89 2.61
C HIS A 52 3.23 7.74 3.07
N PRO A 53 3.01 7.91 4.39
CA PRO A 53 2.07 8.86 4.94
C PRO A 53 2.59 10.29 4.74
N THR A 54 2.53 10.79 3.51
CA THR A 54 2.91 12.16 3.15
C THR A 54 1.76 13.10 3.46
N VAL A 55 1.95 13.95 4.47
CA VAL A 55 0.93 14.91 4.94
C VAL A 55 0.79 16.09 3.97
N ARG A 56 -0.45 16.50 3.75
CA ARG A 56 -0.84 17.79 3.17
C ARG A 56 -1.79 18.49 4.13
N VAL A 57 -1.45 19.71 4.54
CA VAL A 57 -2.35 20.53 5.35
C VAL A 57 -3.20 21.41 4.42
N ASP A 58 -4.52 21.30 4.53
CA ASP A 58 -5.47 22.00 3.67
C ASP A 58 -5.68 23.44 4.15
N PHE A 59 -4.76 24.32 3.76
CA PHE A 59 -4.81 25.76 4.03
C PHE A 59 -5.82 26.49 3.12
N GLU A 60 -5.95 26.08 1.86
CA GLU A 60 -6.84 26.72 0.88
C GLU A 60 -8.32 26.45 1.16
N GLY A 61 -8.63 25.26 1.69
CA GLY A 61 -9.96 24.88 2.15
C GLY A 61 -10.31 25.39 3.56
N ALA A 62 -9.40 26.07 4.26
CA ALA A 62 -9.52 26.35 5.69
C ALA A 62 -10.86 26.99 6.09
N THR A 63 -11.33 27.98 5.33
CA THR A 63 -12.59 28.71 5.56
C THR A 63 -13.87 27.87 5.42
N LYS A 64 -13.77 26.63 4.93
CA LYS A 64 -14.90 25.71 4.76
C LYS A 64 -15.07 24.77 5.94
N TYR A 65 -14.07 24.67 6.82
CA TYR A 65 -14.19 23.87 8.03
C TYR A 65 -15.03 24.61 9.06
N LYS A 66 -15.78 23.83 9.83
CA LYS A 66 -16.46 24.33 11.03
C LYS A 66 -15.40 24.90 12.00
N ASP A 67 -15.77 25.96 12.71
CA ASP A 67 -14.93 26.58 13.73
C ASP A 67 -13.60 27.15 13.18
N PHE A 68 -13.62 27.63 11.92
CA PHE A 68 -12.50 28.34 11.27
C PHE A 68 -11.95 29.47 12.14
N TYR A 69 -10.65 29.41 12.41
CA TYR A 69 -9.92 30.42 13.18
C TYR A 69 -8.54 30.70 12.57
N GLU A 70 -8.21 31.97 12.45
CA GLU A 70 -6.90 32.43 11.98
C GLU A 70 -6.20 33.19 13.13
N ALA A 71 -5.17 32.56 13.68
CA ALA A 71 -4.40 33.09 14.80
C ALA A 71 -3.33 34.08 14.31
N ASN A 72 -3.46 35.34 14.71
CA ASN A 72 -2.57 36.43 14.30
C ASN A 72 -1.20 36.43 14.99
N VAL A 73 -1.00 35.63 16.04
CA VAL A 73 0.25 35.56 16.82
C VAL A 73 0.74 34.12 16.97
N GLU A 74 2.06 33.93 17.09
CA GLU A 74 2.65 32.59 17.16
C GLU A 74 2.17 31.74 18.36
N PRO A 75 2.09 32.25 19.60
CA PRO A 75 1.64 31.45 20.74
C PRO A 75 0.24 30.84 20.53
N ASP A 76 -0.67 31.59 19.90
CA ASP A 76 -2.02 31.12 19.60
C ASP A 76 -1.98 30.04 18.51
N ARG A 77 -1.21 30.22 17.43
CA ARG A 77 -0.98 29.17 16.42
C ARG A 77 -0.44 27.88 17.05
N VAL A 78 0.51 28.00 17.99
CA VAL A 78 1.14 26.86 18.69
C VAL A 78 0.13 26.14 19.58
N ASN A 79 -0.68 26.89 20.33
CA ASN A 79 -1.75 26.33 21.17
C ASN A 79 -2.79 25.59 20.33
N TRP A 80 -3.26 26.19 19.23
CA TRP A 80 -4.21 25.57 18.31
C TRP A 80 -3.65 24.31 17.63
N ALA A 81 -2.41 24.36 17.14
CA ALA A 81 -1.79 23.19 16.52
C ALA A 81 -1.60 22.05 17.53
N ARG A 82 -1.18 22.36 18.76
CA ARG A 82 -1.08 21.37 19.85
C ARG A 82 -2.43 20.76 20.19
N HIS A 83 -3.47 21.58 20.35
CA HIS A 83 -4.80 21.11 20.70
C HIS A 83 -5.37 20.20 19.60
N THR A 84 -5.24 20.60 18.34
CA THR A 84 -5.69 19.81 17.19
C THR A 84 -4.92 18.48 17.06
N LEU A 85 -3.60 18.49 17.25
CA LEU A 85 -2.80 17.27 17.27
C LEU A 85 -3.10 16.38 18.48
N LEU A 86 -3.47 16.96 19.63
CA LEU A 86 -3.87 16.20 20.81
C LEU A 86 -5.22 15.51 20.59
N MET A 87 -6.23 16.21 20.04
CA MET A 87 -7.49 15.58 19.61
C MET A 87 -7.24 14.42 18.65
N LEU A 88 -6.35 14.60 17.67
CA LEU A 88 -5.98 13.54 16.73
C LEU A 88 -5.30 12.32 17.41
N ALA A 89 -4.54 12.55 18.48
CA ALA A 89 -3.99 11.45 19.28
C ALA A 89 -5.09 10.72 20.08
N GLU A 90 -6.02 11.47 20.65
CA GLU A 90 -7.14 10.96 21.44
C GLU A 90 -8.12 10.15 20.58
N ASP A 91 -8.51 10.65 19.41
CA ASP A 91 -9.29 9.92 18.40
C ASP A 91 -8.57 8.63 17.95
N GLY A 92 -7.24 8.68 17.88
CA GLY A 92 -6.37 7.54 17.57
C GLY A 92 -6.08 6.60 18.75
N GLN A 93 -6.74 6.78 19.90
CA GLN A 93 -6.56 5.99 21.13
C GLN A 93 -5.09 5.93 21.61
N LEU A 94 -4.34 7.02 21.42
CA LEU A 94 -2.91 7.09 21.71
C LEU A 94 -2.65 7.71 23.08
N GLU A 95 -2.01 6.94 23.97
CA GLU A 95 -1.62 7.40 25.31
C GLU A 95 -0.10 7.37 25.56
N GLY A 96 0.30 7.89 26.72
CA GLY A 96 1.66 7.76 27.25
C GLY A 96 2.65 8.84 26.79
N PRO A 97 3.97 8.59 26.91
CA PRO A 97 5.00 9.63 26.80
C PRO A 97 5.11 10.23 25.40
N SER A 98 4.70 9.52 24.36
CA SER A 98 4.79 9.98 22.96
C SER A 98 3.96 11.23 22.65
N ILE A 99 2.93 11.52 23.46
CA ILE A 99 2.08 12.72 23.30
C ILE A 99 2.33 13.78 24.38
N ALA A 100 3.30 13.57 25.28
CA ALA A 100 3.65 14.53 26.32
C ALA A 100 4.01 15.94 25.78
N PRO A 101 4.72 16.11 24.64
CA PRO A 101 4.98 17.43 24.05
C PRO A 101 3.72 18.25 23.77
N LEU A 102 2.60 17.59 23.44
CA LEU A 102 1.31 18.24 23.13
C LEU A 102 0.58 18.70 24.40
N LYS A 103 0.94 18.14 25.57
CA LYS A 103 0.43 18.56 26.87
C LYS A 103 1.24 19.74 27.44
N THR A 104 2.57 19.81 27.19
CA THR A 104 3.56 20.88 27.52
C THR A 104 3.16 21.94 28.59
N SER A 105 3.08 23.26 28.37
CA SER A 105 2.96 24.09 27.13
C SER A 105 4.23 24.30 26.26
N MET A 106 4.16 25.14 25.20
CA MET A 106 5.27 25.54 24.30
C MET A 106 5.09 27.00 23.81
N GLY A 107 6.19 27.75 23.65
CA GLY A 107 6.16 29.17 23.24
C GLY A 107 6.34 29.44 21.74
N SER A 108 6.83 28.47 20.96
CA SER A 108 7.03 28.61 19.51
C SER A 108 6.82 27.29 18.76
N MET A 109 6.61 27.36 17.44
CA MET A 109 6.49 26.17 16.60
C MET A 109 7.80 25.36 16.55
N CYS A 110 8.95 26.03 16.61
CA CYS A 110 10.25 25.36 16.71
C CYS A 110 10.33 24.49 17.98
N GLN A 111 9.94 25.02 19.14
CA GLN A 111 9.94 24.27 20.40
C GLN A 111 9.00 23.06 20.35
N LEU A 112 7.79 23.24 19.78
CA LEU A 112 6.84 22.14 19.56
C LEU A 112 7.45 21.06 18.64
N ARG A 113 8.02 21.47 17.51
CA ARG A 113 8.64 20.58 16.52
C ARG A 113 9.78 19.78 17.13
N ASP A 114 10.68 20.42 17.85
CA ASP A 114 11.86 19.78 18.42
C ASP A 114 11.48 18.81 19.54
N ALA A 115 10.50 19.14 20.39
CA ALA A 115 9.97 18.22 21.41
C ALA A 115 9.27 16.99 20.81
N LEU A 116 8.53 17.15 19.71
CA LEU A 116 7.98 16.04 18.93
C LEU A 116 9.09 15.21 18.27
N LEU A 117 10.16 15.85 17.79
CA LEU A 117 11.27 15.17 17.12
C LEU A 117 12.12 14.35 18.11
N GLU A 118 12.39 14.85 19.31
CA GLU A 118 13.04 14.06 20.36
C GLU A 118 12.17 12.86 20.77
N SER A 119 10.86 13.07 20.93
CA SER A 119 9.91 11.97 21.18
C SER A 119 9.95 10.94 20.04
N TYR A 120 10.06 11.39 18.78
CA TYR A 120 10.19 10.50 17.62
C TYR A 120 11.53 9.74 17.61
N LYS A 121 12.65 10.39 17.94
CA LYS A 121 13.98 9.77 18.01
C LYS A 121 14.05 8.62 19.02
N THR A 122 13.27 8.66 20.10
CA THR A 122 13.16 7.53 21.05
C THR A 122 12.62 6.25 20.41
N LEU A 123 11.77 6.40 19.37
CA LEU A 123 11.19 5.29 18.62
C LEU A 123 12.03 4.95 17.37
N GLU A 124 12.70 5.95 16.80
CA GLU A 124 13.41 5.88 15.53
C GLU A 124 14.66 6.78 15.55
N PRO A 125 15.82 6.26 15.99
CA PRO A 125 17.03 7.07 16.21
C PRO A 125 17.56 7.82 14.98
N SER A 126 17.17 7.41 13.77
CA SER A 126 17.51 8.13 12.54
C SER A 126 16.87 9.53 12.44
N GLY A 127 15.81 9.79 13.22
CA GLY A 127 15.05 11.04 13.17
C GLY A 127 14.32 11.29 11.86
N ASN A 128 14.34 10.33 10.91
CA ASN A 128 13.81 10.55 9.57
C ASN A 128 12.31 10.20 9.50
N TYR A 129 11.48 11.16 9.88
CA TYR A 129 10.01 11.06 9.86
C TYR A 129 9.39 11.23 8.47
N LYS A 130 10.19 11.52 7.43
CA LYS A 130 9.74 11.64 6.03
C LYS A 130 10.07 10.41 5.18
N SER A 131 11.09 9.63 5.55
CA SER A 131 11.48 8.41 4.82
C SER A 131 10.75 7.15 5.29
N LEU A 132 9.70 7.27 6.12
CA LEU A 132 9.12 6.13 6.82
C LEU A 132 7.66 5.89 6.49
N PHE A 133 7.40 4.61 6.28
CA PHE A 133 6.17 3.95 5.86
C PHE A 133 5.01 4.17 6.81
N TRP A 134 3.86 3.61 6.43
CA TRP A 134 2.71 3.31 7.29
C TRP A 134 3.05 2.27 8.40
N LYS A 135 4.18 2.43 9.11
CA LYS A 135 4.70 1.57 10.18
C LYS A 135 3.92 1.88 11.47
N GLY A 136 2.66 1.46 11.47
CA GLY A 136 1.74 1.63 12.59
C GLY A 136 0.44 2.38 12.30
N VAL A 137 -0.05 2.33 11.05
CA VAL A 137 -1.49 2.07 10.89
C VAL A 137 -1.70 0.61 11.26
N CYS A 138 -2.88 0.28 11.78
CA CYS A 138 -3.35 -1.10 11.84
C CYS A 138 -3.58 -1.66 10.41
N ARG A 139 -2.49 -2.12 9.77
CA ARG A 139 -2.49 -2.85 8.49
C ARG A 139 -2.48 -4.36 8.77
N PRO A 140 -3.39 -5.16 8.19
CA PRO A 140 -3.40 -6.60 8.42
C PRO A 140 -2.12 -7.26 7.89
N MET A 141 -1.65 -8.29 8.59
CA MET A 141 -0.53 -9.10 8.15
C MET A 141 -1.01 -10.25 7.28
N LEU A 142 -0.59 -10.29 6.02
CA LEU A 142 -0.66 -11.47 5.18
C LEU A 142 0.49 -12.41 5.56
N TRP A 143 0.18 -13.67 5.88
CA TRP A 143 1.14 -14.72 6.18
C TRP A 143 0.69 -16.06 5.63
N THR A 144 1.62 -17.01 5.50
CA THR A 144 1.33 -18.38 5.09
C THR A 144 1.21 -19.27 6.33
N ASN A 145 0.07 -19.90 6.56
CA ASN A 145 -0.12 -20.80 7.69
C ASN A 145 0.54 -22.18 7.48
N THR A 146 0.52 -23.04 8.50
CA THR A 146 1.10 -24.39 8.47
C THR A 146 0.52 -25.34 7.42
N LYS A 147 -0.64 -25.00 6.81
CA LYS A 147 -1.26 -25.74 5.70
C LYS A 147 -0.93 -25.14 4.34
N GLY A 148 -0.02 -24.17 4.26
CA GLY A 148 0.33 -23.50 3.01
C GLY A 148 -0.77 -22.59 2.47
N ARG A 149 -1.68 -22.09 3.32
CA ARG A 149 -2.72 -21.13 2.93
C ARG A 149 -2.36 -19.71 3.34
N LEU A 150 -2.64 -18.77 2.45
CA LEU A 150 -2.55 -17.34 2.73
C LEU A 150 -3.69 -16.93 3.67
N MET A 151 -3.30 -16.35 4.80
CA MET A 151 -4.18 -15.91 5.87
C MET A 151 -3.93 -14.44 6.19
N ALA A 152 -4.98 -13.72 6.57
CA ALA A 152 -4.90 -12.41 7.20
C ALA A 152 -4.81 -12.57 8.73
N ALA A 153 -3.89 -11.80 9.31
CA ALA A 153 -3.39 -11.86 10.69
C ALA A 153 -2.80 -13.21 11.10
N SER A 154 -1.75 -13.21 11.92
CA SER A 154 -1.13 -14.45 12.39
C SER A 154 -1.66 -14.90 13.76
N ASP A 155 -1.89 -16.21 13.88
CA ASP A 155 -2.20 -16.89 15.15
C ASP A 155 -1.24 -16.46 16.26
N ALA A 156 0.04 -16.26 15.94
CA ALA A 156 1.06 -15.83 16.88
C ALA A 156 0.85 -14.39 17.38
N VAL A 157 0.37 -13.46 16.53
CA VAL A 157 0.01 -12.09 16.96
C VAL A 157 -1.25 -12.12 17.83
N VAL A 158 -2.27 -12.89 17.44
CA VAL A 158 -3.51 -13.04 18.20
C VAL A 158 -3.23 -13.62 19.59
N ARG A 159 -2.48 -14.73 19.66
CA ARG A 159 -2.09 -15.38 20.94
C ARG A 159 -1.19 -14.52 21.81
N LYS A 160 -0.33 -13.66 21.24
CA LYS A 160 0.56 -12.77 22.02
C LYS A 160 -0.13 -11.49 22.51
N ARG A 161 -1.15 -10.98 21.82
CA ARG A 161 -1.82 -9.72 22.17
C ARG A 161 -3.15 -9.89 22.89
N GLY A 162 -3.75 -11.07 22.88
CA GLY A 162 -5.04 -11.36 23.52
C GLY A 162 -6.26 -10.76 22.80
N TYR A 163 -6.08 -9.60 22.17
CA TYR A 163 -7.07 -8.95 21.31
C TYR A 163 -6.46 -8.48 19.99
N VAL A 164 -7.28 -8.47 18.95
CA VAL A 164 -6.96 -7.97 17.62
C VAL A 164 -8.21 -7.25 17.12
N CYS A 165 -8.08 -6.05 16.55
CA CYS A 165 -9.25 -5.31 16.08
C CYS A 165 -9.92 -6.02 14.89
N SER A 166 -11.19 -5.69 14.63
CA SER A 166 -12.02 -6.29 13.57
C SER A 166 -11.37 -6.29 12.18
N ARG A 167 -10.51 -5.29 11.91
CA ARG A 167 -9.74 -5.17 10.66
C ARG A 167 -8.63 -6.21 10.50
N CYS A 168 -8.15 -6.79 11.60
CA CYS A 168 -7.10 -7.80 11.62
C CYS A 168 -7.62 -9.15 12.13
N GLU A 169 -8.92 -9.42 11.99
CA GLU A 169 -9.49 -10.74 12.31
C GLU A 169 -8.88 -11.86 11.46
N LEU A 170 -8.78 -13.06 12.06
CA LEU A 170 -8.19 -14.23 11.44
C LEU A 170 -9.06 -14.78 10.30
N GLY A 171 -8.50 -14.88 9.11
CA GLY A 171 -9.24 -15.40 7.97
C GLY A 171 -8.39 -15.85 6.79
N GLY A 172 -8.89 -16.82 6.04
CA GLY A 172 -8.30 -17.20 4.75
C GLY A 172 -8.55 -16.12 3.71
N VAL A 173 -7.50 -15.70 3.01
CA VAL A 173 -7.56 -14.66 1.99
C VAL A 173 -7.97 -15.28 0.66
N VAL A 174 -8.99 -14.70 0.02
CA VAL A 174 -9.65 -15.30 -1.15
C VAL A 174 -9.78 -14.37 -2.36
N SER A 175 -9.55 -13.08 -2.16
CA SER A 175 -9.46 -12.00 -3.14
C SER A 175 -8.54 -10.90 -2.59
N LEU A 176 -8.23 -9.88 -3.40
CA LEU A 176 -7.37 -8.74 -3.06
C LEU A 176 -8.06 -7.37 -3.30
N PRO A 177 -9.26 -7.10 -2.72
CA PRO A 177 -10.01 -5.87 -2.89
C PRO A 177 -9.44 -4.68 -2.09
N ALA A 178 -8.15 -4.37 -2.29
CA ALA A 178 -7.53 -3.12 -1.84
C ALA A 178 -7.44 -2.16 -3.01
N TRP A 179 -7.74 -0.87 -2.80
CA TRP A 179 -7.68 0.13 -3.85
C TRP A 179 -6.30 0.14 -4.51
N ASN A 180 -6.24 -0.17 -5.80
CA ASN A 180 -5.00 -0.34 -6.55
C ASN A 180 -5.20 0.01 -8.03
N SER A 181 -4.11 0.15 -8.79
CA SER A 181 -4.15 0.56 -10.19
C SER A 181 -5.08 -0.28 -11.08
N VAL A 182 -5.11 -1.61 -10.87
CA VAL A 182 -6.01 -2.54 -11.61
C VAL A 182 -7.49 -2.18 -11.40
N ILE A 183 -7.86 -1.78 -10.18
CA ILE A 183 -9.23 -1.40 -9.82
C ILE A 183 -9.56 0.00 -10.34
N ASN A 184 -8.59 0.92 -10.34
CA ASN A 184 -8.75 2.22 -11.02
C ASN A 184 -9.01 2.01 -12.52
N THR A 185 -8.21 1.18 -13.19
CA THR A 185 -8.37 0.83 -14.60
C THR A 185 -9.72 0.17 -14.86
N ALA A 186 -10.17 -0.75 -14.01
CA ALA A 186 -11.49 -1.38 -14.11
C ALA A 186 -12.69 -0.46 -13.83
N THR A 187 -12.49 0.71 -13.20
CA THR A 187 -13.58 1.62 -12.78
C THR A 187 -13.60 2.97 -13.50
N GLN A 188 -12.50 3.39 -14.12
CA GLN A 188 -12.42 4.65 -14.88
C GLN A 188 -13.12 4.59 -16.24
N ASP A 189 -13.32 3.39 -16.80
CA ASP A 189 -13.83 3.23 -18.16
C ASP A 189 -15.37 3.11 -18.22
N ARG A 190 -15.96 3.59 -19.32
CA ARG A 190 -17.42 3.81 -19.48
C ARG A 190 -18.25 2.54 -19.64
N TYR A 191 -17.66 1.36 -19.47
CA TYR A 191 -18.23 0.05 -19.81
C TYR A 191 -19.15 -0.57 -18.74
N GLY A 192 -20.05 0.24 -18.17
CA GLY A 192 -21.32 -0.29 -17.66
C GLY A 192 -21.31 -1.02 -16.31
N TRP A 193 -20.51 -0.58 -15.33
CA TRP A 193 -20.89 -0.79 -13.94
C TRP A 193 -22.23 -0.09 -13.70
N ARG A 194 -23.26 -0.85 -13.26
CA ARG A 194 -24.68 -0.45 -13.34
C ARG A 194 -25.09 0.61 -12.31
N GLY A 195 -24.52 1.80 -12.37
CA GLY A 195 -24.93 2.96 -11.57
C GLY A 195 -24.63 2.86 -10.07
N ILE A 196 -23.97 1.81 -9.60
CA ILE A 196 -23.49 1.70 -8.21
C ILE A 196 -22.04 2.22 -8.17
N PRO A 197 -21.74 3.31 -7.44
CA PRO A 197 -20.39 3.77 -7.22
C PRO A 197 -19.51 2.68 -6.61
N TRP A 198 -18.35 2.41 -7.22
CA TRP A 198 -17.41 1.44 -6.65
C TRP A 198 -16.90 1.83 -5.25
N ARG A 199 -17.00 3.12 -4.90
CA ARG A 199 -16.73 3.66 -3.55
C ARG A 199 -17.60 3.03 -2.46
N ASP A 200 -18.77 2.52 -2.84
CA ASP A 200 -19.76 1.92 -1.93
C ASP A 200 -19.46 0.41 -1.69
N PHE A 201 -18.65 -0.21 -2.55
CA PHE A 201 -18.19 -1.61 -2.44
C PHE A 201 -16.75 -1.74 -1.95
N MET A 202 -15.88 -0.84 -2.42
CA MET A 202 -14.55 -0.65 -1.90
C MET A 202 -14.33 0.83 -1.58
N PRO A 203 -14.14 1.16 -0.30
CA PRO A 203 -13.86 2.52 0.11
C PRO A 203 -12.52 2.96 -0.47
N GLU A 204 -12.45 4.22 -0.89
CA GLU A 204 -11.18 4.86 -1.26
C GLU A 204 -10.20 4.90 -0.08
N ASP A 205 -10.74 4.82 1.12
CA ASP A 205 -9.98 4.77 2.35
C ASP A 205 -9.38 3.39 2.59
N LEU A 206 -8.05 3.33 2.69
CA LEU A 206 -7.23 2.16 3.05
C LEU A 206 -7.54 1.63 4.48
N ARG A 207 -8.56 2.18 5.15
CA ARG A 207 -8.89 2.02 6.57
C ARG A 207 -10.19 1.25 6.91
N LEU A 208 -10.90 0.68 5.93
CA LEU A 208 -12.09 -0.15 6.23
C LEU A 208 -11.76 -1.66 6.41
N PRO A 209 -12.70 -2.48 6.94
CA PRO A 209 -12.36 -3.75 7.61
C PRO A 209 -12.27 -4.97 6.69
N LEU A 210 -11.27 -5.80 6.98
CA LEU A 210 -10.97 -7.07 6.30
C LEU A 210 -12.07 -8.15 6.41
N ARG A 211 -13.13 -7.93 7.20
CA ARG A 211 -14.29 -8.84 7.33
C ARG A 211 -14.94 -9.21 6.00
N GLU A 212 -14.88 -8.33 5.01
CA GLU A 212 -15.40 -8.55 3.64
C GLU A 212 -14.52 -9.49 2.80
N TRP A 213 -13.30 -9.78 3.25
CA TRP A 213 -12.27 -10.55 2.52
C TRP A 213 -12.16 -12.00 2.99
N VAL A 214 -12.84 -12.35 4.08
CA VAL A 214 -12.68 -13.63 4.78
C VAL A 214 -13.81 -14.57 4.43
N ALA A 215 -13.50 -15.83 4.19
CA ALA A 215 -14.45 -16.89 3.82
C ALA A 215 -15.56 -17.23 4.87
N ARG A 216 -15.76 -16.39 5.90
CA ARG A 216 -16.75 -16.58 6.99
C ARG A 216 -18.05 -15.78 6.83
N GLY A 217 -18.34 -15.24 5.64
CA GLY A 217 -19.73 -14.97 5.24
C GLY A 217 -20.14 -13.51 5.03
N GLY A 218 -19.35 -12.73 4.29
CA GLY A 218 -19.86 -11.51 3.64
C GLY A 218 -20.48 -11.79 2.27
N GLU A 219 -21.24 -10.84 1.73
CA GLU A 219 -21.76 -10.89 0.35
C GLU A 219 -20.62 -10.96 -0.70
N PHE A 220 -19.40 -10.56 -0.33
CA PHE A 220 -18.22 -10.50 -1.22
C PHE A 220 -17.22 -11.67 -1.02
N THR A 221 -17.69 -12.87 -0.66
CA THR A 221 -16.85 -14.09 -0.70
C THR A 221 -16.73 -14.63 -2.15
N PRO A 222 -15.85 -15.60 -2.49
CA PRO A 222 -15.76 -16.17 -3.85
C PRO A 222 -17.02 -16.92 -4.30
N ARG A 223 -17.91 -17.23 -3.33
CA ARG A 223 -19.24 -17.80 -3.54
C ARG A 223 -20.36 -16.78 -3.36
N GLY A 224 -20.01 -15.55 -3.04
CA GLY A 224 -20.93 -14.42 -2.88
C GLY A 224 -21.04 -13.59 -4.15
N GLN A 225 -21.88 -12.56 -4.10
CA GLN A 225 -22.05 -11.57 -5.16
C GLN A 225 -20.90 -10.57 -5.17
N TRP A 226 -19.75 -10.99 -5.67
CA TRP A 226 -18.85 -10.01 -6.30
C TRP A 226 -19.62 -9.28 -7.39
N PRO A 227 -19.38 -7.97 -7.59
CA PRO A 227 -19.62 -7.32 -8.87
C PRO A 227 -18.75 -8.04 -9.90
N THR A 228 -19.32 -9.07 -10.55
CA THR A 228 -18.66 -9.78 -11.64
C THR A 228 -18.63 -8.83 -12.83
N GLY A 229 -17.43 -8.34 -13.15
CA GLY A 229 -17.22 -7.57 -14.36
C GLY A 229 -17.54 -8.47 -15.55
N ASN A 230 -18.75 -8.32 -16.10
CA ASN A 230 -19.23 -9.12 -17.23
C ASN A 230 -18.29 -9.01 -18.44
N ASP A 231 -17.56 -7.90 -18.52
CA ASP A 231 -16.34 -7.81 -19.31
C ASP A 231 -15.16 -7.29 -18.47
N MET A 232 -14.15 -8.12 -18.27
CA MET A 232 -12.85 -7.75 -17.68
C MET A 232 -11.71 -7.83 -18.71
N ARG A 233 -12.01 -8.09 -20.00
CA ARG A 233 -11.01 -8.38 -21.03
C ARG A 233 -10.11 -7.20 -21.35
N PHE A 234 -10.59 -5.97 -21.13
CA PHE A 234 -9.85 -4.74 -21.38
C PHE A 234 -8.90 -4.33 -20.23
N VAL A 235 -9.13 -4.81 -19.01
CA VAL A 235 -8.44 -4.32 -17.80
C VAL A 235 -6.94 -4.63 -17.84
N TRP A 236 -6.54 -5.85 -18.18
CA TRP A 236 -5.11 -6.21 -18.26
C TRP A 236 -4.38 -5.48 -19.42
N PRO A 237 -4.92 -5.44 -20.66
CA PRO A 237 -4.34 -4.60 -21.72
C PRO A 237 -4.15 -3.12 -21.33
N GLN A 238 -5.14 -2.50 -20.71
CA GLN A 238 -5.05 -1.09 -20.27
C GLN A 238 -4.01 -0.92 -19.14
N GLU A 239 -3.99 -1.83 -18.17
CA GLU A 239 -3.01 -1.76 -17.07
C GLU A 239 -1.56 -1.96 -17.58
N ILE A 240 -1.35 -2.76 -18.63
CA ILE A 240 -0.06 -2.88 -19.31
C ILE A 240 0.40 -1.54 -19.89
N GLU A 241 -0.46 -0.81 -20.62
CA GLU A 241 -0.10 0.49 -21.18
C GLU A 241 0.06 1.58 -20.09
N HIS A 242 -0.75 1.54 -19.03
CA HIS A 242 -0.54 2.40 -17.85
C HIS A 242 0.80 2.10 -17.16
N ALA A 243 1.16 0.83 -17.01
CA ALA A 243 2.42 0.41 -16.42
C ALA A 243 3.62 0.81 -17.28
N LYS A 244 3.55 0.64 -18.61
CA LYS A 244 4.58 1.01 -19.58
C LYS A 244 5.05 2.46 -19.40
N GLY A 245 4.13 3.42 -19.32
CA GLY A 245 4.48 4.83 -19.07
C GLY A 245 5.18 5.07 -17.73
N ARG A 246 4.72 4.38 -16.67
CA ARG A 246 5.35 4.43 -15.33
C ARG A 246 6.75 3.80 -15.33
N ILE A 247 6.94 2.66 -16.03
CA ILE A 247 8.23 1.96 -16.14
C ILE A 247 9.22 2.78 -16.97
N GLN A 248 8.80 3.37 -18.09
CA GLN A 248 9.63 4.29 -18.88
C GLN A 248 10.08 5.52 -18.07
N THR A 249 9.22 6.03 -17.20
CA THR A 249 9.54 7.13 -16.29
C THR A 249 10.58 6.71 -15.25
N GLU A 250 10.42 5.53 -14.65
CA GLU A 250 11.39 4.98 -13.70
C GLU A 250 12.73 4.62 -14.38
N ALA A 251 12.71 4.14 -15.62
CA ALA A 251 13.91 3.86 -16.41
C ALA A 251 14.77 5.12 -16.62
N LYS A 252 14.12 6.24 -17.02
CA LYS A 252 14.77 7.56 -17.12
C LYS A 252 15.37 7.99 -15.78
N LYS A 253 14.60 7.88 -14.70
CA LYS A 253 15.03 8.23 -13.33
C LYS A 253 16.21 7.39 -12.83
N GLN A 254 16.27 6.10 -13.19
CA GLN A 254 17.35 5.18 -12.80
C GLN A 254 18.57 5.20 -13.75
N GLY A 255 18.50 5.95 -14.86
CA GLY A 255 19.55 6.02 -15.89
C GLY A 255 19.73 4.72 -16.66
N VAL A 256 18.64 3.99 -16.93
CA VAL A 256 18.64 2.66 -17.58
C VAL A 256 17.71 2.62 -18.79
N LYS A 257 17.83 1.57 -19.61
CA LYS A 257 16.90 1.29 -20.70
C LYS A 257 15.64 0.57 -20.19
N CYS A 258 14.58 0.60 -20.98
CA CYS A 258 13.39 -0.22 -20.84
C CYS A 258 13.01 -0.75 -22.23
N ASP A 259 12.61 -2.00 -22.33
CA ASP A 259 12.14 -2.62 -23.58
C ASP A 259 11.00 -3.61 -23.33
N GLU A 260 10.42 -4.16 -24.40
CA GLU A 260 9.44 -5.26 -24.32
C GLU A 260 10.12 -6.52 -23.76
N TYR A 261 9.41 -7.20 -22.86
CA TYR A 261 9.92 -8.30 -22.05
C TYR A 261 9.14 -9.58 -22.39
N PRO A 262 9.80 -10.73 -22.62
CA PRO A 262 9.16 -11.93 -23.17
C PRO A 262 7.90 -12.33 -22.40
N TRP A 263 6.80 -12.55 -23.12
CA TRP A 263 5.48 -12.79 -22.52
C TRP A 263 5.49 -14.01 -21.61
N GLU A 264 6.08 -15.11 -22.05
CA GLU A 264 6.34 -16.34 -21.28
C GLU A 264 7.10 -16.11 -19.95
N ALA A 265 7.82 -14.99 -19.82
CA ALA A 265 8.56 -14.60 -18.63
C ALA A 265 7.81 -13.57 -17.76
N THR A 266 6.56 -13.19 -18.09
CA THR A 266 5.76 -12.22 -17.30
C THR A 266 4.92 -12.85 -16.19
N PHE A 267 4.45 -14.09 -16.36
CA PHE A 267 3.67 -14.79 -15.32
C PHE A 267 3.81 -16.31 -15.42
N MET A 268 4.02 -16.96 -14.26
CA MET A 268 4.07 -18.42 -14.13
C MET A 268 2.95 -18.91 -13.20
N PRO A 269 1.77 -19.27 -13.72
CA PRO A 269 0.74 -19.89 -12.91
C PRO A 269 1.23 -21.20 -12.27
N ARG A 270 0.59 -21.57 -11.16
CA ARG A 270 0.75 -22.85 -10.49
C ARG A 270 0.21 -23.97 -11.35
N ASP A 271 0.98 -25.04 -11.45
CA ASP A 271 0.64 -26.32 -12.10
C ASP A 271 0.36 -26.22 -13.62
N GLU A 272 0.17 -25.02 -14.17
CA GLU A 272 0.14 -24.68 -15.59
C GLU A 272 1.50 -24.15 -16.08
N SER A 273 2.21 -24.93 -16.90
CA SER A 273 3.31 -24.38 -17.71
C SER A 273 2.75 -23.75 -18.98
N ILE A 274 2.88 -22.44 -19.15
CA ILE A 274 2.67 -21.77 -20.44
C ILE A 274 3.84 -22.17 -21.34
N ARG A 275 3.70 -23.28 -22.08
CA ARG A 275 4.76 -23.85 -22.96
C ARG A 275 4.82 -23.20 -24.34
N CYS A 276 4.12 -22.10 -24.53
CA CYS A 276 4.14 -21.33 -25.77
C CYS A 276 5.02 -20.10 -25.57
N SER A 277 5.62 -19.62 -26.67
CA SER A 277 6.37 -18.35 -26.74
C SER A 277 5.63 -17.33 -27.61
N GLY A 278 6.02 -16.06 -27.50
CA GLY A 278 5.51 -14.98 -28.35
C GLY A 278 3.99 -14.76 -28.25
N ASP A 279 3.31 -14.53 -29.38
CA ASP A 279 1.87 -14.21 -29.39
C ASP A 279 0.98 -15.28 -28.71
N ARG A 280 1.36 -16.56 -28.79
CA ARG A 280 0.63 -17.63 -28.08
C ARG A 280 0.83 -17.57 -26.56
N ALA A 281 1.97 -17.11 -26.08
CA ALA A 281 2.20 -16.86 -24.66
C ALA A 281 1.33 -15.69 -24.18
N LYS A 282 1.32 -14.60 -24.96
CA LYS A 282 0.49 -13.40 -24.76
C LYS A 282 -1.00 -13.72 -24.67
N ASP A 283 -1.54 -14.48 -25.63
CA ASP A 283 -2.95 -14.91 -25.62
C ASP A 283 -3.27 -15.76 -24.38
N GLY A 284 -2.38 -16.71 -24.04
CA GLY A 284 -2.52 -17.51 -22.82
C GLY A 284 -2.54 -16.65 -21.56
N ILE A 285 -1.65 -15.66 -21.45
CA ILE A 285 -1.56 -14.78 -20.29
C ILE A 285 -2.76 -13.86 -20.18
N TYR A 286 -3.30 -13.35 -21.29
CA TYR A 286 -4.56 -12.62 -21.27
C TYR A 286 -5.73 -13.49 -20.79
N ALA A 287 -5.85 -14.73 -21.28
CA ALA A 287 -6.89 -15.66 -20.85
C ALA A 287 -6.76 -16.03 -19.36
N THR A 288 -5.55 -16.30 -18.89
CA THR A 288 -5.26 -16.63 -17.49
C THR A 288 -5.51 -15.43 -16.56
N MET A 289 -5.00 -14.23 -16.90
CA MET A 289 -5.23 -13.02 -16.09
C MET A 289 -6.72 -12.64 -16.01
N LEU A 290 -7.47 -12.79 -17.09
CA LEU A 290 -8.92 -12.57 -17.11
C LEU A 290 -9.65 -13.40 -16.03
N ASN A 291 -9.25 -14.66 -15.83
CA ASN A 291 -9.84 -15.53 -14.83
C ASN A 291 -9.57 -15.05 -13.40
N TYR A 292 -8.36 -14.55 -13.11
CA TYR A 292 -8.03 -13.96 -11.81
C TYR A 292 -8.68 -12.59 -11.58
N LEU A 293 -8.78 -11.76 -12.63
CA LEU A 293 -9.39 -10.42 -12.56
C LEU A 293 -10.88 -10.46 -12.27
N ARG A 294 -11.61 -11.43 -12.86
CA ARG A 294 -13.05 -11.66 -12.62
C ARG A 294 -13.42 -11.89 -11.15
N VAL A 295 -12.47 -12.33 -10.33
CA VAL A 295 -12.62 -12.58 -8.88
C VAL A 295 -11.65 -11.73 -8.04
N TRP A 296 -11.17 -10.62 -8.61
CA TRP A 296 -10.35 -9.61 -7.92
C TRP A 296 -9.09 -10.17 -7.25
N ARG A 297 -8.38 -11.08 -7.94
CA ARG A 297 -7.16 -11.74 -7.45
C ARG A 297 -5.87 -11.18 -8.00
N VAL A 298 -5.92 -10.08 -8.77
CA VAL A 298 -4.74 -9.38 -9.30
C VAL A 298 -4.68 -7.99 -8.69
N ALA A 299 -3.52 -7.61 -8.14
CA ALA A 299 -3.28 -6.27 -7.60
C ALA A 299 -1.84 -5.82 -7.87
N ASN A 300 -1.59 -4.52 -8.01
CA ASN A 300 -0.22 -4.01 -8.00
C ASN A 300 0.43 -4.24 -6.62
N LEU A 301 1.69 -4.70 -6.59
CA LEU A 301 2.38 -5.03 -5.32
C LEU A 301 2.60 -3.79 -4.45
N GLY A 302 2.94 -2.64 -5.05
CA GLY A 302 3.16 -1.39 -4.33
C GLY A 302 1.89 -0.86 -3.69
N ASP A 303 0.77 -0.94 -4.41
CA ASP A 303 -0.55 -0.57 -3.86
C ASP A 303 -1.02 -1.54 -2.78
N LEU A 304 -0.82 -2.85 -2.97
CA LEU A 304 -1.20 -3.84 -1.96
C LEU A 304 -0.40 -3.64 -0.66
N ILE A 305 0.89 -3.28 -0.75
CA ILE A 305 1.72 -2.94 0.41
C ILE A 305 1.24 -1.67 1.14
N LYS A 306 0.58 -0.71 0.48
CA LYS A 306 -0.05 0.42 1.19
C LYS A 306 -1.14 -0.04 2.16
N SER A 307 -1.87 -1.10 1.79
CA SER A 307 -2.96 -1.67 2.60
C SER A 307 -2.49 -2.76 3.58
N TYR A 308 -1.44 -3.51 3.22
CA TYR A 308 -1.04 -4.74 3.90
C TYR A 308 0.38 -4.76 4.41
N ARG A 309 0.59 -5.56 5.45
CA ARG A 309 1.90 -6.05 5.87
C ARG A 309 2.07 -7.49 5.42
N PHE A 310 3.30 -7.94 5.22
CA PHE A 310 3.59 -9.28 4.74
C PHE A 310 4.56 -9.97 5.70
N SER A 311 4.36 -11.27 5.98
CA SER A 311 5.40 -12.09 6.59
C SER A 311 6.53 -12.36 5.60
N ILE A 312 7.70 -12.74 6.12
CA ILE A 312 8.84 -13.13 5.27
C ILE A 312 8.49 -14.33 4.39
N ASP A 313 7.60 -15.21 4.85
CA ASP A 313 7.10 -16.41 4.15
C ASP A 313 6.17 -16.08 2.98
N VAL A 314 5.74 -14.82 2.83
CA VAL A 314 5.00 -14.33 1.66
C VAL A 314 5.93 -13.55 0.72
N ILE A 315 6.80 -12.68 1.23
CA ILE A 315 7.74 -11.93 0.38
C ILE A 315 8.83 -12.82 -0.24
N HIS A 316 9.34 -13.82 0.48
CA HIS A 316 10.40 -14.69 -0.05
C HIS A 316 9.93 -15.49 -1.30
N PRO A 317 8.74 -16.12 -1.34
CA PRO A 317 8.20 -16.69 -2.57
C PRO A 317 8.08 -15.69 -3.72
N LEU A 318 7.59 -14.47 -3.47
CA LEU A 318 7.46 -13.42 -4.50
C LEU A 318 8.82 -13.01 -5.09
N GLU A 319 9.86 -12.88 -4.26
CA GLU A 319 11.23 -12.63 -4.71
C GLU A 319 11.80 -13.81 -5.52
N MET A 320 11.48 -15.05 -5.13
CA MET A 320 11.90 -16.24 -5.89
C MET A 320 11.20 -16.33 -7.24
N ASP A 321 9.92 -15.97 -7.32
CA ASP A 321 9.21 -15.81 -8.58
C ASP A 321 9.87 -14.72 -9.44
N ALA A 322 10.20 -13.55 -8.87
CA ALA A 322 10.94 -12.49 -9.57
C ALA A 322 12.25 -12.98 -10.21
N ARG A 323 13.01 -13.80 -9.48
CA ARG A 323 14.26 -14.40 -9.98
C ARG A 323 14.00 -15.44 -11.06
N ARG A 324 12.86 -16.14 -11.01
CA ARG A 324 12.48 -17.19 -11.97
C ARG A 324 12.01 -16.59 -13.29
N LEU A 325 11.16 -15.57 -13.23
CA LEU A 325 10.74 -14.77 -14.38
C LEU A 325 11.98 -14.24 -15.13
N ILE A 326 12.88 -13.52 -14.42
CA ILE A 326 14.12 -12.96 -15.00
C ILE A 326 15.12 -14.04 -15.44
N TYR A 327 15.04 -15.25 -14.90
CA TYR A 327 15.85 -16.37 -15.39
C TYR A 327 15.34 -16.90 -16.75
N GLN A 328 14.01 -16.98 -16.94
CA GLN A 328 13.41 -17.43 -18.20
C GLN A 328 13.66 -16.44 -19.35
N SER A 329 13.72 -15.14 -19.09
CA SER A 329 14.04 -14.14 -20.12
C SER A 329 15.51 -14.18 -20.59
N LYS A 330 16.38 -15.02 -20.02
CA LYS A 330 17.81 -15.05 -20.39
C LYS A 330 18.10 -15.61 -21.77
N GLU A 331 17.15 -16.33 -22.37
CA GLU A 331 17.25 -16.74 -23.78
C GLU A 331 17.31 -15.53 -24.73
N SER A 332 16.83 -14.35 -24.30
CA SER A 332 16.92 -13.10 -25.05
C SER A 332 18.29 -12.38 -24.94
N GLY A 333 19.19 -12.84 -24.06
CA GLY A 333 20.55 -12.27 -23.90
C GLY A 333 20.66 -10.94 -23.14
N ASP A 334 19.56 -10.24 -22.88
CA ASP A 334 19.52 -8.94 -22.20
C ASP A 334 19.68 -9.02 -20.67
N ASN A 335 20.18 -7.93 -20.09
CA ASN A 335 20.35 -7.76 -18.64
C ASN A 335 19.06 -7.24 -17.95
N TYR A 336 17.93 -7.92 -18.18
CA TYR A 336 16.64 -7.59 -17.56
C TYR A 336 16.68 -7.67 -16.03
N TYR A 337 15.94 -6.78 -15.36
CA TYR A 337 15.72 -6.86 -13.91
C TYR A 337 14.37 -6.26 -13.47
N ILE A 338 13.82 -6.82 -12.39
CA ILE A 338 12.65 -6.26 -11.71
C ILE A 338 13.14 -5.28 -10.64
N GLY A 339 12.91 -3.99 -10.85
CA GLY A 339 13.46 -2.89 -10.04
C GLY A 339 12.47 -1.78 -9.69
N SER A 340 11.16 -1.98 -9.93
CA SER A 340 10.12 -0.97 -9.71
C SER A 340 8.77 -1.62 -9.38
N TYR A 341 7.98 -0.96 -8.53
CA TYR A 341 6.58 -1.32 -8.29
C TYR A 341 5.70 -1.20 -9.53
N ALA A 342 6.08 -0.38 -10.51
CA ALA A 342 5.36 -0.30 -11.77
C ALA A 342 5.44 -1.59 -12.60
N GLN A 343 6.47 -2.42 -12.37
CA GLN A 343 6.64 -3.73 -13.01
C GLN A 343 5.89 -4.85 -12.27
N THR A 344 5.54 -4.71 -10.99
CA THR A 344 5.18 -5.84 -10.13
C THR A 344 3.71 -5.89 -9.73
N TYR A 345 3.09 -7.02 -10.05
CA TYR A 345 1.72 -7.38 -9.68
C TYR A 345 1.77 -8.68 -8.89
N VAL A 346 0.79 -8.87 -8.02
CA VAL A 346 0.58 -10.15 -7.34
C VAL A 346 -0.71 -10.79 -7.79
N VAL A 347 -0.65 -12.11 -7.97
CA VAL A 347 -1.79 -12.96 -8.31
C VAL A 347 -2.04 -13.92 -7.14
N LEU A 348 -3.27 -13.92 -6.61
CA LEU A 348 -3.69 -14.87 -5.58
C LEU A 348 -4.15 -16.19 -6.23
N GLU A 349 -3.44 -17.27 -5.93
CA GLU A 349 -3.72 -18.62 -6.42
C GLU A 349 -4.36 -19.51 -5.34
N GLY A 350 -5.08 -20.55 -5.77
CA GLY A 350 -5.52 -21.65 -4.90
C GLY A 350 -6.60 -21.28 -3.89
N ALA A 351 -7.16 -20.08 -3.96
CA ALA A 351 -8.15 -19.57 -3.01
C ALA A 351 -9.51 -20.29 -3.04
N ASP A 352 -9.83 -21.05 -4.10
CA ASP A 352 -11.08 -21.80 -4.22
C ASP A 352 -11.02 -23.21 -3.62
N SER A 353 -9.83 -23.76 -3.40
CA SER A 353 -9.65 -25.14 -2.93
C SER A 353 -9.30 -25.21 -1.45
N ALA A 354 -9.61 -26.35 -0.83
CA ALA A 354 -9.30 -26.61 0.58
C ALA A 354 -7.83 -27.01 0.82
N GLU A 355 -6.94 -26.82 -0.14
CA GLU A 355 -5.55 -27.27 -0.02
C GLU A 355 -4.63 -26.12 0.38
N ALA A 356 -4.08 -25.38 -0.59
CA ALA A 356 -3.08 -24.34 -0.37
C ALA A 356 -3.32 -23.12 -1.28
N SER A 357 -3.27 -21.92 -0.69
CA SER A 357 -3.39 -20.63 -1.39
C SER A 357 -2.16 -19.76 -1.16
N ARG A 358 -1.72 -19.03 -2.19
CA ARG A 358 -0.48 -18.23 -2.14
C ARG A 358 -0.54 -17.03 -3.07
N LEU A 359 0.31 -16.04 -2.83
CA LEU A 359 0.60 -14.99 -3.81
C LEU A 359 1.71 -15.46 -4.74
N ARG A 360 1.56 -15.15 -6.03
CA ARG A 360 2.60 -15.22 -7.07
C ARG A 360 2.99 -13.84 -7.50
N LEU A 361 4.20 -13.69 -8.01
CA LEU A 361 4.56 -12.50 -8.77
C LEU A 361 4.12 -12.65 -10.23
N ALA A 362 3.56 -11.58 -10.77
CA ALA A 362 3.40 -11.34 -12.19
C ALA A 362 4.04 -9.98 -12.56
N THR A 363 4.37 -9.80 -13.83
CA THR A 363 4.78 -8.52 -14.39
C THR A 363 3.96 -8.19 -15.63
N VAL A 364 4.13 -6.96 -16.12
CA VAL A 364 3.75 -6.57 -17.47
C VAL A 364 4.88 -6.92 -18.46
N PRO A 365 4.65 -6.98 -19.78
CA PRO A 365 5.67 -7.25 -20.80
C PRO A 365 6.61 -6.05 -21.04
N TYR A 366 6.97 -5.31 -20.00
CA TYR A 366 7.95 -4.21 -20.09
C TYR A 366 8.90 -4.28 -18.89
N CYS A 367 10.20 -4.25 -19.15
CA CYS A 367 11.21 -4.50 -18.12
C CYS A 367 12.42 -3.57 -18.24
N LEU A 368 13.04 -3.29 -17.10
CA LEU A 368 14.25 -2.46 -17.01
C LEU A 368 15.47 -3.28 -17.43
N ILE A 369 16.36 -2.68 -18.22
CA ILE A 369 17.60 -3.32 -18.71
C ILE A 369 18.80 -2.59 -18.10
N ALA A 370 19.59 -3.30 -17.30
CA ALA A 370 20.82 -2.78 -16.74
C ALA A 370 21.97 -2.80 -17.76
N LYS A 371 23.08 -2.12 -17.43
CA LYS A 371 24.29 -2.13 -18.28
C LYS A 371 24.96 -3.51 -18.36
N ASP A 372 24.84 -4.31 -17.31
CA ASP A 372 25.45 -5.63 -17.18
C ASP A 372 24.70 -6.48 -16.13
N SER A 373 24.93 -7.80 -16.15
CA SER A 373 24.25 -8.79 -15.29
C SER A 373 24.52 -8.59 -13.78
N LYS A 374 25.67 -7.98 -13.42
CA LYS A 374 26.01 -7.67 -12.03
C LYS A 374 25.22 -6.44 -11.54
N ASP A 375 25.06 -5.42 -12.37
CA ASP A 375 24.22 -4.26 -12.12
C ASP A 375 22.73 -4.64 -12.03
N ALA A 376 22.23 -5.48 -12.95
CA ALA A 376 20.88 -6.05 -12.90
C ALA A 376 20.60 -6.75 -11.55
N SER A 377 21.50 -7.67 -11.15
CA SER A 377 21.41 -8.40 -9.89
C SER A 377 21.48 -7.48 -8.66
N ALA A 378 22.37 -6.48 -8.68
CA ALA A 378 22.49 -5.51 -7.59
C ALA A 378 21.22 -4.64 -7.43
N ARG A 379 20.66 -4.15 -8.54
CA ARG A 379 19.43 -3.33 -8.55
C ARG A 379 18.21 -4.13 -8.14
N GLN A 380 18.04 -5.35 -8.63
CA GLN A 380 16.95 -6.24 -8.19
C GLN A 380 17.07 -6.55 -6.69
N LYS A 381 18.28 -6.82 -6.19
CA LYS A 381 18.52 -7.03 -4.75
C LYS A 381 18.19 -5.79 -3.91
N ALA A 382 18.50 -4.58 -4.42
CA ALA A 382 18.14 -3.33 -3.76
C ALA A 382 16.61 -3.12 -3.75
N PHE A 383 15.92 -3.35 -4.87
CA PHE A 383 14.46 -3.29 -4.95
C PHE A 383 13.79 -4.27 -3.97
N TRP A 384 14.16 -5.55 -3.97
CA TRP A 384 13.60 -6.53 -3.03
C TRP A 384 14.00 -6.28 -1.56
N LYS A 385 15.11 -5.57 -1.30
CA LYS A 385 15.38 -5.03 0.04
C LYS A 385 14.34 -3.97 0.42
N GLN A 386 14.05 -3.03 -0.47
CA GLN A 386 13.01 -2.02 -0.25
C GLN A 386 11.63 -2.67 -0.04
N VAL A 387 11.22 -3.63 -0.88
CA VAL A 387 9.94 -4.36 -0.74
C VAL A 387 9.76 -4.98 0.64
N ARG A 388 10.79 -5.62 1.22
CA ARG A 388 10.72 -6.20 2.58
C ARG A 388 10.52 -5.12 3.66
N ILE A 389 11.12 -3.94 3.47
CA ILE A 389 11.01 -2.81 4.40
C ILE A 389 9.59 -2.22 4.31
N ASP A 390 9.10 -1.94 3.11
CA ASP A 390 7.79 -1.32 2.85
C ASP A 390 6.63 -2.21 3.33
N ALA A 391 6.74 -3.51 3.05
CA ALA A 391 5.83 -4.57 3.53
C ALA A 391 5.92 -4.79 5.06
N GLY A 392 6.89 -4.18 5.73
CA GLY A 392 7.04 -4.22 7.18
C GLY A 392 7.47 -5.58 7.73
N CYS A 393 8.22 -6.37 6.96
CA CYS A 393 8.76 -7.67 7.38
C CYS A 393 9.76 -7.54 8.53
N ASP A 394 10.64 -6.53 8.46
CA ASP A 394 11.78 -6.35 9.37
C ASP A 394 11.41 -5.86 10.79
N VAL A 395 10.11 -5.76 11.12
CA VAL A 395 9.61 -5.23 12.41
C VAL A 395 9.37 -6.34 13.45
N TYR A 396 9.76 -7.59 13.16
CA TYR A 396 9.53 -8.77 14.01
C TYR A 396 10.81 -9.55 14.36
N LYS A 397 11.98 -8.90 14.29
CA LYS A 397 13.23 -9.40 14.87
C LYS A 397 13.35 -8.96 16.32
#